data_AF-H8H1Q8-F1
#
_entry.id   AF-H8H1Q8-F1
#
_cell.length_a   1.000
_cell.length_b   1.000
_cell.length_c   1.000
_cell.angle_alpha   90.00
_cell.angle_beta   90.00
_cell.angle_gamma   90.00
#
_symmetry.space_group_name_H-M   'P 1'
#
loop_
_entity.id
_entity.type
_entity.pdbx_description
1 polymer ?
#
loop_
_entity_poly.entity_id
_entity_poly.type
_entity_poly.pdbx_seq_one_letter_code
_entity_poly.pdbx_strand_id
1 'polypeptide(L)'
;MRSSTQGFSIIEVLVAAVIILVTISAFAVFNTQTARSVSTAQLATYTADALTAASLAITQGNATYLHSRELTAADLQDLTSNGTRRTALRPALSGTITAQGSDPPQYLVTICGPDFALSNIVTAPGGNP
;
A
#
# COMPACT_ATOMS: atom_id res chain seq x y z
N MET A 1 53.02 18.93 36.88
CA MET A 1 51.92 18.52 35.97
C MET A 1 51.09 17.48 36.69
N ARG A 2 49.96 17.87 37.29
CA ARG A 2 49.01 16.90 37.88
C ARG A 2 48.08 16.43 36.78
N SER A 3 48.25 15.19 36.35
CA SER A 3 47.24 14.50 35.53
C SER A 3 46.02 14.27 36.42
N SER A 4 44.99 15.10 36.27
CA SER A 4 43.67 14.80 36.85
C SER A 4 43.01 13.77 35.96
N THR A 5 43.25 12.50 36.24
CA THR A 5 42.40 11.43 35.72
C THR A 5 41.04 11.57 36.41
N GLN A 6 40.13 12.36 35.84
CA GLN A 6 38.74 12.43 36.27
C GLN A 6 38.12 11.06 35.99
N GLY A 7 38.02 10.22 37.01
CA GLY A 7 37.28 8.97 36.93
C GLY A 7 35.78 9.28 36.97
N PHE A 8 35.03 8.85 35.97
CA PHE A 8 33.58 8.93 35.97
C PHE A 8 33.03 8.22 37.20
N SER A 9 32.09 8.87 37.90
CA SER A 9 31.37 8.23 38.99
C SER A 9 30.47 7.10 38.44
N ILE A 10 30.20 6.08 39.27
CA ILE A 10 29.30 4.97 38.90
C ILE A 10 27.93 5.50 38.43
N ILE A 11 27.45 6.59 39.02
CA ILE A 11 26.19 7.23 38.65
C ILE A 11 26.26 7.80 37.23
N GLU A 12 27.36 8.48 36.84
CA GLU A 12 27.53 9.01 35.49
C GLU A 12 27.61 7.90 34.44
N VAL A 13 28.29 6.79 34.74
CA VAL A 13 28.36 5.63 33.85
C VAL A 13 26.99 4.98 33.68
N LEU A 14 26.21 4.83 34.76
CA LEU A 14 24.86 4.29 34.71
C LEU A 14 23.91 5.21 33.93
N VAL A 15 24.00 6.53 34.15
CA VAL A 15 23.20 7.52 33.41
C VAL A 15 23.55 7.48 31.92
N ALA A 16 24.84 7.45 31.56
CA ALA A 16 25.27 7.32 30.17
C ALA A 16 24.76 6.02 29.52
N ALA A 17 24.85 4.89 30.23
CA ALA A 17 24.35 3.60 29.74
C ALA A 17 22.82 3.62 29.52
N VAL A 18 22.06 4.24 30.43
CA VAL A 18 20.60 4.39 30.28
C VAL A 18 20.26 5.29 29.10
N ILE A 19 20.96 6.41 28.92
CA ILE A 19 20.75 7.32 27.78
C ILE A 19 21.02 6.59 26.46
N ILE A 20 22.11 5.82 26.39
CA ILE A 20 22.44 5.01 25.21
C ILE A 20 21.34 3.99 24.94
N LEU A 21 20.87 3.27 25.96
CA LEU A 21 19.82 2.27 25.82
C LEU A 21 18.49 2.88 25.34
N VAL A 22 18.10 4.02 25.92
CA VAL A 22 16.89 4.76 25.53
C VAL A 22 17.00 5.23 24.07
N THR A 23 18.17 5.73 23.68
CA THR A 23 18.41 6.24 22.32
C THR A 23 18.35 5.13 21.28
N ILE A 24 18.96 3.96 21.54
CA ILE A 24 18.90 2.80 20.65
C ILE A 24 17.44 2.32 20.50
N SER A 25 16.71 2.26 21.61
CA SER A 25 15.31 1.83 21.62
C SER A 25 14.42 2.79 20.81
N ALA A 26 14.58 4.10 21.00
CA ALA A 26 13.86 5.12 20.25
C ALA A 26 14.18 5.06 18.75
N PHE A 27 15.44 4.85 18.39
CA PHE A 27 15.86 4.70 17.00
C PHE A 27 15.27 3.45 16.33
N ALA A 28 15.21 2.31 17.02
CA ALA A 28 14.59 1.10 16.52
C ALA A 28 13.08 1.28 16.27
N VAL A 29 12.38 1.95 17.20
CA VAL A 29 10.96 2.28 17.08
C VAL A 29 10.73 3.23 15.89
N PHE A 30 11.55 4.26 15.75
CA PHE A 30 11.47 5.21 14.63
C PHE A 30 11.62 4.50 13.28
N ASN A 31 12.68 3.70 13.12
CA ASN A 31 12.90 2.95 11.87
C ASN A 31 11.75 2.00 11.54
N THR A 32 11.18 1.34 12.54
CA THR A 32 10.03 0.45 12.36
C THR A 32 8.79 1.22 11.88
N GLN A 33 8.53 2.39 12.45
CA GLN A 33 7.41 3.25 12.03
C GLN A 33 7.61 3.79 10.61
N THR A 34 8.83 4.23 10.28
CA THR A 34 9.16 4.69 8.92
C THR A 34 9.00 3.56 7.90
N ALA A 35 9.50 2.36 8.19
CA ALA A 35 9.35 1.19 7.32
C ALA A 35 7.87 0.84 7.10
N ARG A 36 7.05 0.86 8.16
CA ARG A 36 5.60 0.68 8.05
C ARG A 36 4.98 1.74 7.17
N SER A 37 5.21 3.03 7.44
CA SER A 37 4.65 4.13 6.65
C SER A 37 5.00 4.05 5.16
N VAL A 38 6.26 3.72 4.84
CA VAL A 38 6.71 3.51 3.45
C VAL A 38 5.97 2.33 2.81
N SER A 39 5.81 1.20 3.53
CA SER A 39 5.08 0.05 3.03
C SER A 39 3.59 0.35 2.78
N THR A 40 2.93 1.11 3.66
CA THR A 40 1.53 1.50 3.50
C THR A 40 1.35 2.46 2.33
N ALA A 41 2.25 3.44 2.18
CA ALA A 41 2.22 4.37 1.05
C ALA A 41 2.42 3.65 -0.28
N GLN A 42 3.36 2.70 -0.34
CA GLN A 42 3.59 1.88 -1.53
C GLN A 42 2.38 0.99 -1.86
N LEU A 43 1.69 0.47 -0.85
CA LEU A 43 0.49 -0.32 -1.02
C LEU A 43 -0.66 0.54 -1.57
N ALA A 44 -0.87 1.74 -1.01
CA ALA A 44 -1.88 2.68 -1.48
C ALA A 44 -1.66 3.11 -2.94
N THR A 45 -0.41 3.42 -3.32
CA THR A 45 -0.08 3.74 -4.72
C THR A 45 -0.35 2.55 -5.63
N TYR A 46 0.03 1.33 -5.25
CA TYR A 46 -0.23 0.14 -6.05
C TYR A 46 -1.74 -0.09 -6.25
N THR A 47 -2.55 0.07 -5.19
CA THR A 47 -4.00 -0.02 -5.27
C THR A 47 -4.58 1.03 -6.22
N ALA A 48 -4.09 2.27 -6.16
CA ALA A 48 -4.53 3.33 -7.06
C ALA A 48 -4.18 3.06 -8.53
N ASP A 49 -2.98 2.54 -8.80
CA ASP A 49 -2.54 2.16 -10.15
C ASP A 49 -3.41 1.01 -10.69
N ALA A 50 -3.62 -0.04 -9.88
CA ALA A 50 -4.48 -1.18 -10.24
C ALA A 50 -5.93 -0.74 -10.50
N LEU A 51 -6.46 0.17 -9.68
CA LEU A 51 -7.81 0.70 -9.84
C LEU A 51 -7.94 1.51 -11.13
N THR A 52 -6.93 2.33 -11.43
CA THR A 52 -6.87 3.13 -12.65
C THR A 52 -6.79 2.24 -13.89
N ALA A 53 -5.96 1.21 -13.87
CA ALA A 53 -5.83 0.25 -14.96
C ALA A 53 -7.10 -0.58 -15.17
N ALA A 54 -7.74 -1.05 -14.09
CA ALA A 54 -9.02 -1.76 -14.16
C ALA A 54 -10.12 -0.86 -14.74
N SER A 55 -10.17 0.39 -14.28
CA SER A 55 -11.10 1.39 -14.80
C SER A 55 -10.87 1.63 -16.29
N LEU A 56 -9.62 1.77 -16.72
CA LEU A 56 -9.28 1.96 -18.13
C LEU A 56 -9.65 0.74 -18.99
N ALA A 57 -9.45 -0.48 -18.48
CA ALA A 57 -9.86 -1.68 -19.20
C ALA A 57 -11.38 -1.75 -19.40
N ILE A 58 -12.17 -1.31 -18.42
CA ILE A 58 -13.64 -1.24 -18.51
C ILE A 58 -14.07 -0.16 -19.51
N THR A 59 -13.48 1.04 -19.45
CA THR A 59 -13.81 2.12 -20.41
C THR A 59 -13.40 1.79 -21.84
N GLN A 60 -12.41 0.92 -22.03
CA GLN A 60 -12.01 0.40 -23.34
C GLN A 60 -12.89 -0.78 -23.82
N GLY A 61 -13.84 -1.24 -23.02
CA GLY A 61 -14.75 -2.33 -23.38
C GLY A 61 -14.09 -3.71 -23.32
N ASN A 62 -13.07 -3.90 -22.48
CA ASN A 62 -12.42 -5.20 -22.33
C ASN A 62 -13.40 -6.22 -21.70
N ALA A 63 -13.81 -7.22 -22.48
CA ALA A 63 -14.80 -8.23 -22.09
C ALA A 63 -14.47 -8.96 -20.78
N THR A 64 -13.18 -9.09 -20.44
CA THR A 64 -12.71 -9.72 -19.18
C THR A 64 -13.11 -8.93 -17.93
N TYR A 65 -13.39 -7.64 -18.05
CA TYR A 65 -13.74 -6.74 -16.94
C TYR A 65 -15.18 -6.23 -17.00
N LEU A 66 -15.96 -6.63 -18.02
CA LEU A 66 -17.36 -6.26 -18.22
C LEU A 66 -18.36 -7.22 -17.53
N HIS A 67 -17.97 -7.84 -16.42
CA HIS A 67 -18.84 -8.70 -15.63
C HIS A 67 -18.45 -8.66 -14.15
N SER A 68 -19.39 -9.05 -13.29
CA SER A 68 -19.09 -9.10 -11.87
C SER A 68 -18.15 -10.25 -11.57
N ARG A 69 -17.03 -9.95 -10.91
CA ARG A 69 -16.01 -10.94 -10.55
C ARG A 69 -15.13 -10.45 -9.41
N GLU A 70 -14.46 -11.39 -8.77
CA GLU A 70 -13.30 -11.09 -7.93
C GLU A 70 -12.05 -10.86 -8.81
N LEU A 71 -11.20 -9.96 -8.35
CA LEU A 71 -9.87 -9.71 -8.89
C LEU A 71 -8.86 -10.38 -7.98
N THR A 72 -8.23 -11.42 -8.51
CA THR A 72 -7.18 -12.15 -7.81
C THR A 72 -5.89 -11.34 -7.76
N ALA A 73 -4.94 -11.73 -6.91
CA ALA A 73 -3.61 -11.13 -6.87
C ALA A 73 -2.81 -11.31 -8.19
N ALA A 74 -3.26 -12.19 -9.09
CA ALA A 74 -2.73 -12.32 -10.44
C ALA A 74 -3.37 -11.28 -11.38
N ASP A 75 -4.69 -11.11 -11.35
CA ASP A 75 -5.37 -10.08 -12.13
C ASP A 75 -4.85 -8.67 -11.79
N LEU A 76 -4.68 -8.39 -10.48
CA LEU A 76 -4.11 -7.13 -10.01
C LEU A 76 -2.65 -6.94 -10.44
N GLN A 77 -1.89 -8.02 -10.70
CA GLN A 77 -0.53 -7.94 -11.23
C GLN A 77 -0.55 -7.54 -12.71
N ASP A 78 -1.42 -8.17 -13.50
CA ASP A 78 -1.52 -7.90 -14.94
C ASP A 78 -1.97 -6.45 -15.17
N LEU A 79 -2.90 -5.96 -14.34
CA LEU A 79 -3.34 -4.57 -14.32
C LEU A 79 -2.22 -3.58 -13.94
N THR A 80 -1.20 -4.01 -13.19
CA THR A 80 -0.13 -3.13 -12.68
C THR A 80 1.23 -3.37 -13.34
N SER A 81 1.30 -4.10 -14.47
CA SER A 81 2.57 -4.59 -15.05
C SER A 81 3.62 -3.53 -15.40
N ASN A 82 3.26 -2.24 -15.33
CA ASN A 82 4.24 -1.15 -15.19
C ASN A 82 4.83 -1.09 -13.76
N GLY A 83 5.86 -1.91 -13.52
CA GLY A 83 6.80 -1.65 -12.44
C GLY A 83 7.32 -2.89 -11.75
N THR A 84 8.56 -3.23 -12.06
CA THR A 84 9.49 -4.21 -11.45
C THR A 84 9.67 -4.12 -9.91
N ARG A 85 8.79 -3.43 -9.17
CA ARG A 85 9.03 -2.95 -7.80
C ARG A 85 8.21 -3.60 -6.69
N ARG A 86 7.15 -4.39 -6.94
CA ARG A 86 6.16 -4.66 -5.86
C ARG A 86 5.57 -6.07 -5.79
N THR A 87 6.34 -7.11 -6.11
CA THR A 87 5.86 -8.50 -5.98
C THR A 87 5.49 -8.90 -4.54
N ALA A 88 6.15 -8.31 -3.54
CA ALA A 88 5.94 -8.66 -2.12
C ALA A 88 4.65 -8.08 -1.50
N LEU A 89 4.07 -7.02 -2.09
CA LEU A 89 2.88 -6.35 -1.57
C LEU A 89 1.56 -6.94 -2.12
N ARG A 90 1.67 -7.91 -3.02
CA ARG A 90 0.57 -8.56 -3.76
C ARG A 90 -0.42 -9.38 -2.93
N PRO A 91 0.00 -10.24 -1.97
CA PRO A 91 -0.95 -11.09 -1.25
C PRO A 91 -1.81 -10.30 -0.26
N ALA A 92 -1.46 -9.04 0.02
CA ALA A 92 -2.20 -8.17 0.93
C ALA A 92 -3.37 -7.45 0.26
N LEU A 93 -3.56 -7.62 -1.07
CA LEU A 93 -4.59 -6.92 -1.83
C LEU A 93 -5.62 -7.88 -2.40
N SER A 94 -6.88 -7.43 -2.38
CA SER A 94 -8.00 -8.08 -3.03
C SER A 94 -8.81 -7.05 -3.80
N GLY A 95 -9.54 -7.47 -4.83
CA GLY A 95 -10.43 -6.56 -5.53
C GLY A 95 -11.70 -7.24 -6.02
N THR A 96 -12.69 -6.43 -6.36
CA THR A 96 -13.98 -6.86 -6.89
C THR A 96 -14.45 -5.89 -7.96
N ILE A 97 -15.16 -6.44 -8.94
CA ILE A 97 -15.92 -5.68 -9.93
C ILE A 97 -17.38 -6.08 -9.76
N THR A 98 -18.26 -5.09 -9.63
CA THR A 98 -19.69 -5.31 -9.46
C THR A 98 -20.45 -4.50 -10.50
N ALA A 99 -21.25 -5.18 -11.33
CA ALA A 99 -22.13 -4.51 -12.28
C ALA A 99 -23.27 -3.81 -11.52
N GLN A 100 -23.53 -2.55 -11.86
CA GLN A 100 -24.54 -1.71 -11.18
C GLN A 100 -25.90 -1.70 -11.89
N GLY A 101 -26.01 -2.29 -13.09
CA GLY A 101 -27.26 -2.37 -13.84
C GLY A 101 -27.79 -1.00 -14.28
N SER A 102 -27.07 -0.32 -15.16
CA SER A 102 -27.42 1.00 -15.72
C SER A 102 -27.32 0.99 -17.26
N ASP A 103 -27.88 2.01 -17.92
CA ASP A 103 -27.68 2.27 -19.35
C ASP A 103 -27.17 3.72 -19.54
N PRO A 104 -25.91 3.92 -19.99
CA PRO A 104 -24.90 2.91 -20.30
C PRO A 104 -24.45 2.10 -19.05
N PRO A 105 -23.93 0.87 -19.23
CA PRO A 105 -23.56 -0.05 -18.17
C PRO A 105 -22.43 0.50 -17.33
N GLN A 106 -22.65 0.50 -16.01
CA GLN A 106 -21.69 0.93 -15.01
C GLN A 106 -21.21 -0.25 -14.18
N TYR A 107 -19.95 -0.15 -13.77
CA TYR A 107 -19.25 -1.12 -12.96
C TYR A 107 -18.59 -0.41 -11.78
N LEU A 108 -18.86 -0.88 -10.58
CA LEU A 108 -18.13 -0.48 -9.37
C LEU A 108 -16.90 -1.38 -9.26
N VAL A 109 -15.71 -0.78 -9.38
CA VAL A 109 -14.43 -1.44 -9.12
C VAL A 109 -14.00 -1.08 -7.71
N THR A 110 -13.75 -2.07 -6.88
CA THR A 110 -13.23 -1.88 -5.51
C THR A 110 -11.94 -2.66 -5.36
N ILE A 111 -10.90 -2.05 -4.78
CA ILE A 111 -9.66 -2.72 -4.42
C ILE A 111 -9.37 -2.41 -2.95
N CYS A 112 -9.22 -3.47 -2.17
CA CYS A 112 -8.99 -3.44 -0.73
C CYS A 112 -7.55 -3.79 -0.42
N GLY A 113 -6.96 -3.03 0.48
CA GLY A 113 -5.78 -3.42 1.25
C GLY A 113 -6.15 -3.76 2.70
N PRO A 114 -5.16 -4.06 3.56
CA PRO A 114 -5.40 -4.45 4.94
C PRO A 114 -6.07 -3.35 5.77
N ASP A 115 -5.75 -2.09 5.50
CA ASP A 115 -6.20 -0.95 6.31
C ASP A 115 -6.99 0.11 5.52
N PHE A 116 -7.31 -0.16 4.25
CA PHE A 116 -7.99 0.80 3.38
C PHE A 116 -8.70 0.12 2.21
N ALA A 117 -9.66 0.83 1.62
CA ALA A 117 -10.32 0.42 0.38
C ALA A 117 -10.43 1.63 -0.56
N LEU A 118 -10.16 1.41 -1.85
CA LEU A 118 -10.39 2.39 -2.91
C LEU A 118 -11.44 1.83 -3.85
N SER A 119 -12.39 2.67 -4.24
CA SER A 119 -13.46 2.30 -5.15
C SER A 119 -13.68 3.36 -6.21
N ASN A 120 -14.02 2.93 -7.42
CA ASN A 120 -14.36 3.81 -8.52
C ASN A 120 -15.55 3.26 -9.31
N ILE A 121 -16.48 4.12 -9.70
CA ILE A 121 -17.58 3.76 -10.61
C ILE A 121 -17.15 4.12 -12.02
N VAL A 122 -17.25 3.14 -12.92
CA VAL A 122 -16.73 3.23 -14.27
C VAL A 122 -17.82 2.88 -15.25
N THR A 123 -18.04 3.76 -16.22
CA THR A 123 -18.98 3.52 -17.32
C THR A 123 -18.26 2.78 -18.45
N ALA A 124 -18.79 1.63 -18.85
CA ALA A 124 -18.31 0.89 -20.00
C ALA A 124 -18.87 1.49 -21.30
N PRO A 125 -18.18 1.31 -22.44
CA PRO A 125 -18.67 1.73 -23.73
C PRO A 125 -19.87 0.85 -24.12
N GLY A 126 -21.04 1.47 -24.26
CA GLY A 126 -22.24 0.81 -24.77
C GLY A 126 -23.53 1.19 -24.05
N GLY A 127 -24.09 2.35 -24.38
CA GLY A 127 -25.54 2.57 -24.29
C GLY A 127 -26.02 2.79 -25.72
N ASN A 128 -26.98 2.00 -26.17
CA ASN A 128 -27.62 2.26 -27.46
C ASN A 128 -28.58 3.44 -27.22
N PRO A 129 -28.64 4.48 -28.08
CA PRO A 129 -29.73 5.45 -28.00
C PRO A 129 -31.10 4.78 -28.18
#